data_AF-A0A0H5SGC5-F1
#
_entry.id   AF-A0A0H5SGC5-F1
#
_cell.length_a   1.000
_cell.length_b   1.000
_cell.length_c   1.000
_cell.angle_alpha   90.00
_cell.angle_beta   90.00
_cell.angle_gamma   90.00
#
_symmetry.space_group_name_H-M   'P 1'
#
loop_
_entity.id
_entity.type
_entity.pdbx_description
1 polymer ?
#
loop_
_entity_poly.entity_id
_entity_poly.type
_entity_poly.pdbx_seq_one_letter_code
_entity_poly.pdbx_strand_id
1 'polypeptide(L)' 'MTKEQKLQIAKHRGDDYGYVKIAHILGISNNTVKSFCRRNHLTGKDGTELIV' A
#
# COMPACT_ATOMS: atom_id res chain seq x y z
N MET A 1 7.21 -7.13 -9.61
CA MET A 1 6.01 -6.29 -9.46
C MET A 1 5.37 -6.07 -10.82
N THR A 2 4.32 -6.82 -11.13
CA THR A 2 3.60 -6.70 -12.42
C THR A 2 2.73 -5.44 -12.44
N LYS A 3 2.31 -4.99 -13.63
CA LYS A 3 1.39 -3.83 -13.76
C LYS A 3 0.09 -4.05 -12.99
N GLU A 4 -0.44 -5.27 -13.05
CA GLU A 4 -1.65 -5.68 -12.34
C GLU A 4 -1.50 -5.58 -10.81
N GLN A 5 -0.39 -6.08 -10.25
CA GLN A 5 -0.11 -5.94 -8.82
C GLN A 5 -0.07 -4.48 -8.37
N LYS A 6 0.55 -3.59 -9.17
CA LYS A 6 0.61 -2.15 -8.85
C LYS A 6 -0.79 -1.52 -8.78
N LEU A 7 -1.65 -1.88 -9.72
CA LEU A 7 -3.04 -1.41 -9.80
C LEU A 7 -3.85 -1.89 -8.59
N GLN A 8 -3.72 -3.16 -8.23
CA GLN A 8 -4.40 -3.72 -7.07
C GLN A 8 -3.92 -3.10 -5.76
N ILE A 9 -2.62 -2.84 -5.59
CA ILE A 9 -2.12 -2.15 -4.37
C ILE A 9 -2.70 -0.75 -4.25
N ALA A 10 -2.71 0.03 -5.33
CA ALA A 10 -3.30 1.37 -5.32
C ALA A 10 -4.81 1.33 -4.98
N LYS A 11 -5.55 0.38 -5.59
CA LYS A 11 -6.96 0.17 -5.32
C LYS A 11 -7.23 -0.19 -3.86
N HIS A 12 -6.55 -1.22 -3.34
CA HIS A 12 -6.71 -1.65 -1.96
C HIS A 12 -6.28 -0.58 -0.95
N ARG A 13 -5.26 0.22 -1.27
CA ARG A 13 -4.82 1.30 -0.38
C ARG A 13 -5.81 2.47 -0.34
N GLY A 14 -6.50 2.75 -1.45
CA GLY A 14 -7.65 3.68 -1.48
C GLY A 14 -8.84 3.20 -0.65
N ASP A 15 -9.00 1.88 -0.51
CA ASP A 15 -10.02 1.22 0.30
C ASP A 15 -9.61 1.07 1.79
N ASP A 16 -8.55 1.76 2.22
CA ASP A 16 -7.98 1.74 3.58
C ASP A 16 -7.34 0.40 4.01
N TYR A 17 -6.97 -0.48 3.07
CA TYR A 17 -6.35 -1.75 3.44
C TYR A 17 -4.92 -1.53 3.96
N GLY A 18 -4.60 -2.20 5.06
CA GLY A 18 -3.25 -2.23 5.62
C GLY A 18 -2.27 -3.02 4.76
N TYR A 19 -0.98 -2.69 4.86
CA TYR A 19 0.08 -3.28 4.04
C TYR A 19 0.17 -4.82 4.13
N VAL A 20 -0.13 -5.39 5.30
CA VAL A 20 -0.11 -6.85 5.54
C VAL A 20 -1.24 -7.54 4.78
N LYS A 21 -2.45 -6.95 4.79
CA LYS A 21 -3.62 -7.49 4.09
C LYS A 21 -3.40 -7.47 2.58
N ILE A 22 -2.85 -6.38 2.05
CA ILE A 22 -2.52 -6.23 0.63
C ILE A 22 -1.43 -7.24 0.21
N ALA A 23 -0.40 -7.40 1.03
CA ALA A 23 0.68 -8.37 0.81
C ALA A 23 0.13 -9.81 0.72
N HIS A 24 -0.78 -10.17 1.62
CA HIS A 24 -1.41 -11.49 1.64
C HIS A 24 -2.32 -11.74 0.42
N ILE A 25 -3.16 -10.76 0.05
CA ILE A 25 -4.05 -10.86 -1.12
C ILE A 25 -3.24 -11.06 -2.42
N LEU A 26 -2.13 -10.34 -2.55
CA LEU A 26 -1.31 -10.35 -3.76
C LEU A 26 -0.22 -11.41 -3.77
N GLY A 27 -0.02 -12.13 -2.66
CA GLY A 27 1.07 -13.09 -2.51
C GLY A 27 2.46 -12.45 -2.63
N ILE A 28 2.61 -11.19 -2.22
CA ILE A 28 3.89 -10.46 -2.26
C ILE A 28 4.34 -10.07 -0.86
N SER A 29 5.65 -9.87 -0.68
CA SER A 29 6.20 -9.43 0.59
C SER A 29 5.67 -8.06 1.01
N ASN A 30 5.40 -7.88 2.30
CA ASN A 30 5.03 -6.57 2.89
C ASN A 30 6.04 -5.47 2.53
N ASN A 31 7.33 -5.81 2.44
CA ASN A 31 8.39 -4.89 2.06
C ASN A 31 8.21 -4.37 0.63
N THR A 32 7.72 -5.21 -0.28
CA THR A 32 7.40 -4.82 -1.66
C THR A 32 6.26 -3.82 -1.72
N VAL A 33 5.21 -4.05 -0.91
CA VAL A 33 4.07 -3.13 -0.77
C VAL A 33 4.55 -1.80 -0.19
N LYS A 34 5.34 -1.82 0.89
CA LYS A 34 5.92 -0.61 1.50
C LYS A 34 6.79 0.18 0.52
N SER A 35 7.75 -0.48 -0.14
CA SER A 35 8.62 0.18 -1.12
C SER A 35 7.86 0.70 -2.34
N PHE A 36 6.74 0.07 -2.71
CA PHE A 36 5.87 0.60 -3.76
C PHE A 36 5.07 1.80 -3.29
N CYS A 37 4.38 1.70 -2.14
CA CYS A 37 3.58 2.79 -1.60
C CYS A 37 4.41 4.04 -1.30
N ARG A 38 5.64 3.87 -0.76
CA ARG A 38 6.57 4.99 -0.54
C ARG A 38 6.96 5.72 -1.83
N ARG A 39 7.30 4.97 -2.88
CA ARG A 39 7.71 5.56 -4.18
C ARG A 39 6.56 6.18 -4.97
N ASN A 40 5.32 5.76 -4.70
CA ASN A 40 4.14 6.22 -5.40
C ASN A 40 3.28 7.16 -4.54
N HIS A 41 3.79 7.62 -3.40
CA HIS A 41 3.07 8.50 -2.46
C HIS A 41 1.72 7.94 -1.98
N LEU A 42 1.55 6.61 -2.01
CA LEU A 42 0.36 5.89 -1.51
C LEU A 42 0.44 5.63 0.01
N THR A 43 1.34 6.34 0.70
CA THR A 43 1.59 6.27 2.14
C THR A 43 0.86 7.37 2.91
N GLY A 44 -0.17 7.98 2.32
CA GLY A 44 -1.09 8.88 3.01
C GLY A 44 -2.08 8.08 3.86
N LYS A 45 -2.26 8.51 5.11
CA LYS A 45 -2.90 7.77 6.22
C LYS A 45 -2.02 6.66 6.81
N ASP A 46 -0.77 7.00 7.13
CA ASP A 46 -0.32 6.69 8.49
C ASP A 46 -1.21 7.51 9.43
N GLY A 47 -1.66 6.92 10.54
CA GLY A 47 -2.47 7.59 11.55
C GLY A 47 -1.69 8.73 12.22
N THR A 48 -1.55 9.84 11.51
CA THR A 48 -1.23 11.15 12.07
C THR A 48 -2.37 12.06 11.68
N GLU A 49 -3.40 12.00 12.52
CA GLU A 49 -4.15 13.18 12.90
C GLU A 49 -3.22 14.40 12.90
N LEU A 50 -3.62 15.39 12.10
CA LEU A 50 -3.41 16.81 12.33
C LEU A 50 -2.90 17.17 13.74
N ILE A 51 -1.58 17.36 13.90
CA ILE A 51 -0.96 18.43 14.70
C ILE A 51 0.53 18.53 14.37
N VAL A 52 0.92 19.54 13.59
CA VAL A 52 2.06 20.44 13.87
C VAL A 52 1.72 21.83 13.37
#